data_AF-A0A5D0XM90-F1
#
_entry.id   AF-A0A5D0XM90-F1
#
_cell.length_a   1.000
_cell.length_b   1.000
_cell.length_c   1.000
_cell.angle_alpha   90.00
_cell.angle_beta   90.00
_cell.angle_gamma   90.00
#
_symmetry.space_group_name_H-M   'P 1'
#
loop_
_entity.id
_entity.type
_entity.pdbx_description
1 polymer ?
#
loop_
_entity_poly.entity_id
_entity_poly.type
_entity_poly.pdbx_seq_one_letter_code
_entity_poly.pdbx_strand_id
1 'polypeptide(L)'
;MVESHTVSAGDELQDALNDGAQDIEVSGTISGIPRVVLPAGARLHGGRLEFGSKGVLLTQDNTLEDIEIAVPEHEIAVYADVTQSGWGTLTLRNVTTVGQVAIVATQAVRSGHIAIDALTVTAADVRGRTDRPRGFGVEAMQGGLTVWNRQPDADVELTAEITNVTVGSEQSPVRGSGVFVGGHGTDDGKASGGTLRVTTLTTGEVYTDGGIADGAADLVSGGVFVISGAIVDQVTNHGPVTTLGQNDMVLDNWGDVRSWTAEQPITSHSPSGIGFVNFSDIRTLEIKAPVRTHGKGARGFNLYDGSLEEAIFESIETYADGSIGVQLSRPLPRLTIRKDLTTQGGEGTSLVKGVQMTLKAVALSIKSGGAVDEIRVGGAIATQGDDVVSVELADSVGLWDVAGGIHASGDRSDGVHFTSPGAAPSGVDIRADRGKGVAEGIS
;
A
#
# COMPACT_ATOMS: atom_id res chain seq x y z
N MET A 1 31.66 -28.12 -1.65
CA MET A 1 31.73 -26.73 -1.20
C MET A 1 32.25 -25.96 -2.40
N VAL A 2 31.45 -25.04 -2.93
CA VAL A 2 31.93 -24.09 -3.95
C VAL A 2 32.96 -23.20 -3.24
N GLU A 3 34.10 -22.97 -3.88
CA GLU A 3 35.14 -22.08 -3.34
C GLU A 3 34.69 -20.63 -3.57
N SER A 4 34.73 -19.81 -2.51
CA SER A 4 34.34 -18.40 -2.61
C SER A 4 35.47 -17.59 -3.26
N HIS A 5 35.12 -16.75 -4.24
CA HIS A 5 36.03 -15.86 -4.94
C HIS A 5 35.93 -14.46 -4.35
N THR A 6 36.90 -14.07 -3.51
CA THR A 6 36.96 -12.73 -2.94
C THR A 6 37.48 -11.72 -3.97
N VAL A 7 36.73 -10.63 -4.18
CA VAL A 7 37.07 -9.53 -5.09
C VAL A 7 37.03 -8.19 -4.37
N SER A 8 37.94 -7.30 -4.70
CA SER A 8 38.12 -5.98 -4.06
C SER A 8 38.19 -4.83 -5.07
N ALA A 9 38.26 -5.15 -6.37
CA ALA A 9 38.30 -4.19 -7.46
C ALA A 9 37.37 -4.61 -8.61
N GLY A 10 37.04 -3.65 -9.49
CA GLY A 10 36.06 -3.85 -10.56
C GLY A 10 36.52 -4.82 -11.65
N ASP A 11 37.82 -4.86 -11.95
CA ASP A 11 38.45 -5.83 -12.85
C ASP A 11 38.40 -7.24 -12.26
N GLU A 12 38.71 -7.41 -10.97
CA GLU A 12 38.60 -8.70 -10.27
C GLU A 12 37.17 -9.25 -10.29
N LEU A 13 36.17 -8.39 -10.04
CA LEU A 13 34.76 -8.75 -10.12
C LEU A 13 34.38 -9.18 -11.55
N GLN A 14 34.84 -8.43 -12.56
CA GLN A 14 34.53 -8.74 -13.95
C GLN A 14 35.16 -10.07 -14.40
N ASP A 15 36.39 -10.34 -13.98
CA ASP A 15 37.10 -11.59 -14.26
C ASP A 15 36.39 -12.78 -13.59
N ALA A 16 36.00 -12.66 -12.31
CA ALA A 16 35.24 -13.70 -11.61
C ALA A 16 33.91 -14.03 -12.31
N LEU A 17 33.19 -13.00 -12.79
CA LEU A 17 31.94 -13.18 -13.54
C LEU A 17 32.17 -13.86 -14.89
N ASN A 18 33.24 -13.50 -15.61
CA ASN A 18 33.59 -14.09 -16.90
C ASN A 18 34.03 -15.55 -16.78
N ASP A 19 34.71 -15.89 -15.68
CA ASP A 19 35.13 -17.25 -15.36
C ASP A 19 33.97 -18.13 -14.84
N GLY A 20 32.78 -17.54 -14.65
CA GLY A 20 31.58 -18.25 -14.20
C GLY A 20 31.62 -18.62 -12.72
N ALA A 21 32.32 -17.82 -11.90
CA ALA A 21 32.36 -18.00 -10.45
C ALA A 21 30.95 -18.09 -9.86
N GLN A 22 30.75 -19.07 -8.99
CA GLN A 22 29.44 -19.41 -8.42
C GLN A 22 29.21 -18.80 -7.03
N ASP A 23 30.27 -18.39 -6.34
CA ASP A 23 30.22 -17.70 -5.05
C ASP A 23 31.25 -16.56 -5.06
N ILE A 24 30.78 -15.32 -5.02
CA ILE A 24 31.59 -14.11 -5.17
C ILE A 24 31.41 -13.25 -3.91
N GLU A 25 32.51 -13.05 -3.18
CA GLU A 25 32.55 -12.18 -2.00
C GLU A 25 33.15 -10.83 -2.38
N VAL A 26 32.38 -9.75 -2.22
CA VAL A 26 32.88 -8.39 -2.36
C VAL A 26 33.53 -7.98 -1.05
N SER A 27 34.81 -7.60 -1.09
CA SER A 27 35.55 -7.05 0.05
C SER A 27 35.66 -5.52 -0.08
N GLY A 28 35.04 -4.80 0.85
CA GLY A 28 35.04 -3.34 0.85
C GLY A 28 34.04 -2.73 -0.12
N THR A 29 34.44 -1.67 -0.84
CA THR A 29 33.58 -0.96 -1.79
C THR A 29 34.21 -0.97 -3.18
N ILE A 30 33.43 -1.40 -4.17
CA ILE A 30 33.81 -1.36 -5.59
C ILE A 30 32.91 -0.34 -6.29
N SER A 31 33.51 0.70 -6.85
CA SER A 31 32.79 1.80 -7.50
C SER A 31 33.17 1.96 -8.96
N GLY A 32 32.31 2.62 -9.74
CA GLY A 32 32.58 2.95 -11.14
C GLY A 32 32.51 1.75 -12.09
N ILE A 33 31.83 0.69 -11.67
CA ILE A 33 31.65 -0.53 -12.45
C ILE A 33 30.43 -0.42 -13.38
N PRO A 34 30.44 -1.11 -14.53
CA PRO A 34 29.25 -1.28 -15.35
C PRO A 34 28.23 -2.19 -14.62
N ARG A 35 27.02 -2.30 -15.19
CA ARG A 35 26.03 -3.27 -14.71
C ARG A 35 26.63 -4.67 -14.58
N VAL A 36 26.24 -5.40 -13.54
CA VAL A 36 26.65 -6.80 -13.31
C VAL A 36 25.54 -7.73 -13.78
N VAL A 37 25.90 -8.79 -14.50
CA VAL A 37 24.99 -9.88 -14.85
C VAL A 37 25.46 -11.12 -14.12
N LEU A 38 24.64 -11.65 -13.21
CA LEU A 38 25.01 -12.84 -12.46
C LEU A 38 24.85 -14.10 -13.31
N PRO A 39 25.87 -14.99 -13.35
CA PRO A 39 25.72 -16.33 -13.93
C PRO A 39 24.61 -17.10 -13.23
N ALA A 40 23.94 -18.02 -13.92
CA ALA A 40 22.93 -18.86 -13.30
C ALA A 40 23.52 -19.63 -12.10
N GLY A 41 22.79 -19.66 -10.98
CA GLY A 41 23.22 -20.30 -9.72
C GLY A 41 24.17 -19.48 -8.86
N ALA A 42 24.68 -18.34 -9.36
CA ALA A 42 25.69 -17.57 -8.66
C ALA A 42 25.14 -16.82 -7.43
N ARG A 43 25.98 -16.75 -6.40
CA ARG A 43 25.80 -15.96 -5.19
C ARG A 43 26.78 -14.79 -5.17
N LEU A 44 26.30 -13.60 -4.84
CA LEU A 44 27.08 -12.38 -4.68
C LEU A 44 26.81 -11.78 -3.30
N HIS A 45 27.85 -11.59 -2.49
CA HIS A 45 27.69 -11.19 -1.09
C HIS A 45 28.78 -10.28 -0.52
N GLY A 46 28.54 -9.65 0.62
CA GLY A 46 29.55 -8.96 1.45
C GLY A 46 29.53 -7.43 1.39
N GLY A 47 30.38 -6.86 0.53
CA GLY A 47 30.69 -5.43 0.54
C GLY A 47 29.64 -4.54 -0.10
N ARG A 48 30.11 -3.47 -0.74
CA ARG A 48 29.29 -2.46 -1.41
C ARG A 48 29.65 -2.33 -2.88
N LEU A 49 28.66 -2.28 -3.74
CA LEU A 49 28.81 -2.03 -5.18
C LEU A 49 28.15 -0.70 -5.57
N GLU A 50 28.89 0.16 -6.26
CA GLU A 50 28.39 1.46 -6.73
C GLU A 50 28.45 1.58 -8.25
N PHE A 51 27.30 1.86 -8.85
CA PHE A 51 27.13 1.94 -10.30
C PHE A 51 26.73 3.36 -10.72
N GLY A 52 27.14 3.76 -11.93
CA GLY A 52 26.65 4.99 -12.57
C GLY A 52 25.32 4.82 -13.32
N SER A 53 24.79 3.61 -13.38
CA SER A 53 23.57 3.22 -14.10
C SER A 53 22.87 2.07 -13.37
N LYS A 54 22.05 1.27 -14.05
CA LYS A 54 21.52 0.00 -13.50
C LYS A 54 22.60 -0.87 -12.85
N GLY A 55 22.24 -1.50 -11.74
CA GLY A 55 23.11 -2.34 -10.92
C GLY A 55 23.16 -3.80 -11.38
N VAL A 56 22.60 -4.69 -10.56
CA VAL A 56 22.72 -6.14 -10.72
C VAL A 56 21.51 -6.74 -11.43
N LEU A 57 21.78 -7.50 -12.49
CA LEU A 57 20.83 -8.34 -13.22
C LEU A 57 20.90 -9.78 -12.71
N LEU A 58 19.79 -10.26 -12.16
CA LEU A 58 19.56 -11.64 -11.77
C LEU A 58 19.07 -12.45 -12.97
N THR A 59 19.63 -13.63 -13.21
CA THR A 59 19.27 -14.53 -14.31
C THR A 59 18.43 -15.71 -13.82
N GLN A 60 19.05 -16.72 -13.21
CA GLN A 60 18.38 -17.92 -12.72
C GLN A 60 19.06 -18.40 -11.44
N ASP A 61 18.28 -18.79 -10.43
CA ASP A 61 18.79 -19.38 -9.18
C ASP A 61 19.85 -18.50 -8.47
N ASN A 62 19.73 -17.17 -8.60
CA ASN A 62 20.71 -16.24 -8.03
C ASN A 62 20.41 -15.86 -6.59
N THR A 63 21.48 -15.58 -5.84
CA THR A 63 21.41 -15.06 -4.47
C THR A 63 22.20 -13.78 -4.34
N LEU A 64 21.56 -12.71 -3.85
CA LEU A 64 22.21 -11.55 -3.26
C LEU A 64 22.10 -11.65 -1.75
N GLU A 65 23.22 -11.56 -1.03
CA GLU A 65 23.22 -11.74 0.41
C GLU A 65 24.18 -10.79 1.11
N ASP A 66 23.78 -10.19 2.23
CA ASP A 66 24.65 -9.35 3.06
C ASP A 66 25.43 -8.32 2.23
N ILE A 67 24.74 -7.57 1.35
CA ILE A 67 25.39 -6.71 0.36
C ILE A 67 24.68 -5.38 0.20
N GLU A 68 25.44 -4.33 -0.08
CA GLU A 68 24.91 -3.02 -0.43
C GLU A 68 25.08 -2.71 -1.92
N ILE A 69 24.00 -2.24 -2.56
CA ILE A 69 23.98 -1.89 -3.99
C ILE A 69 23.48 -0.46 -4.14
N ALA A 70 24.34 0.42 -4.62
CA ALA A 70 24.00 1.82 -4.83
C ALA A 70 24.05 2.21 -6.31
N VAL A 71 22.94 2.78 -6.79
CA VAL A 71 22.82 3.41 -8.11
C VAL A 71 22.24 4.82 -7.94
N PRO A 72 22.23 5.69 -8.97
CA PRO A 72 21.44 6.93 -8.88
C PRO A 72 19.97 6.63 -8.53
N GLU A 73 19.32 7.44 -7.69
CA GLU A 73 18.00 7.11 -7.14
C GLU A 73 16.92 6.77 -8.19
N HIS A 74 17.03 7.32 -9.40
CA HIS A 74 16.12 7.08 -10.53
C HIS A 74 16.42 5.80 -11.33
N GLU A 75 17.52 5.12 -11.02
CA GLU A 75 17.95 3.86 -11.65
C GLU A 75 17.46 2.63 -10.89
N ILE A 76 17.65 1.47 -11.52
CA ILE A 76 17.27 0.17 -10.96
C ILE A 76 18.53 -0.50 -10.38
N ALA A 77 18.56 -0.67 -9.06
CA ALA A 77 19.64 -1.31 -8.33
C ALA A 77 19.68 -2.82 -8.59
N VAL A 78 18.52 -3.48 -8.53
CA VAL A 78 18.39 -4.93 -8.73
C VAL A 78 17.20 -5.22 -9.62
N TYR A 79 17.40 -6.06 -10.64
CA TYR A 79 16.35 -6.49 -11.57
C TYR A 79 16.58 -7.89 -12.12
N ALA A 80 15.55 -8.48 -12.74
CA ALA A 80 15.60 -9.84 -13.27
C ALA A 80 15.60 -9.91 -14.80
N ASP A 81 16.22 -10.95 -15.35
CA ASP A 81 16.34 -11.20 -16.79
C ASP A 81 15.02 -11.72 -17.36
N VAL A 82 14.39 -10.90 -18.19
CA VAL A 82 13.10 -11.21 -18.82
C VAL A 82 13.21 -12.12 -20.05
N THR A 83 14.44 -12.45 -20.46
CA THR A 83 14.70 -13.32 -21.62
C THR A 83 14.72 -14.82 -21.26
N GLN A 84 14.83 -15.15 -19.97
CA GLN A 84 14.73 -16.53 -19.48
C GLN A 84 13.27 -16.95 -19.31
N SER A 85 12.96 -18.21 -19.64
CA SER A 85 11.61 -18.74 -19.44
C SER A 85 11.31 -19.09 -17.99
N GLY A 86 12.32 -19.34 -17.17
CA GLY A 86 12.18 -19.66 -15.76
C GLY A 86 13.31 -19.05 -14.96
N TRP A 87 12.98 -18.45 -13.83
CA TRP A 87 13.98 -17.86 -12.93
C TRP A 87 14.51 -18.82 -11.87
N GLY A 88 13.89 -20.00 -11.72
CA GLY A 88 14.16 -20.85 -10.57
C GLY A 88 13.83 -20.08 -9.28
N THR A 89 14.77 -19.96 -8.35
CA THR A 89 14.62 -19.12 -7.15
C THR A 89 15.55 -17.90 -7.15
N LEU A 90 14.99 -16.69 -7.15
CA LEU A 90 15.75 -15.46 -6.95
C LEU A 90 15.70 -15.09 -5.47
N THR A 91 16.88 -14.99 -4.82
CA THR A 91 16.99 -14.74 -3.39
C THR A 91 17.67 -13.40 -3.11
N LEU A 92 17.07 -12.58 -2.26
CA LEU A 92 17.66 -11.37 -1.68
C LEU A 92 17.62 -11.53 -0.17
N ARG A 93 18.77 -11.59 0.51
CA ARG A 93 18.85 -11.69 1.97
C ARG A 93 19.71 -10.58 2.55
N ASN A 94 19.19 -9.79 3.49
CA ASN A 94 19.95 -8.71 4.13
C ASN A 94 20.62 -7.78 3.09
N VAL A 95 19.82 -7.30 2.13
CA VAL A 95 20.28 -6.44 1.03
C VAL A 95 19.89 -5.01 1.33
N THR A 96 20.83 -4.08 1.14
CA THR A 96 20.55 -2.63 1.22
C THR A 96 20.72 -1.99 -0.14
N THR A 97 19.78 -1.13 -0.56
CA THR A 97 19.86 -0.45 -1.86
C THR A 97 19.68 1.06 -1.78
N VAL A 98 20.37 1.78 -2.67
CA VAL A 98 19.94 3.08 -3.21
C VAL A 98 19.55 2.84 -4.66
N GLY A 99 18.35 3.28 -5.04
CA GLY A 99 17.68 2.94 -6.29
C GLY A 99 16.68 1.78 -6.14
N GLN A 100 15.90 1.56 -7.19
CA GLN A 100 14.76 0.64 -7.17
C GLN A 100 15.20 -0.84 -7.19
N VAL A 101 14.49 -1.70 -6.46
CA VAL A 101 14.48 -3.15 -6.68
C VAL A 101 13.24 -3.51 -7.51
N ALA A 102 13.44 -3.97 -8.75
CA ALA A 102 12.36 -4.23 -9.70
C ALA A 102 12.45 -5.64 -10.30
N ILE A 103 11.71 -6.59 -9.71
CA ILE A 103 11.57 -7.97 -10.21
C ILE A 103 10.25 -8.06 -10.99
N VAL A 104 10.33 -7.76 -12.28
CA VAL A 104 9.15 -7.66 -13.16
C VAL A 104 9.18 -8.75 -14.22
N ALA A 105 8.21 -9.66 -14.17
CA ALA A 105 8.10 -10.75 -15.12
C ALA A 105 7.33 -10.31 -16.36
N THR A 106 7.99 -10.39 -17.50
CA THR A 106 7.44 -10.08 -18.82
C THR A 106 8.20 -10.89 -19.86
N GLN A 107 7.86 -10.71 -21.13
CA GLN A 107 8.50 -11.39 -22.26
C GLN A 107 8.50 -12.93 -22.08
N ALA A 108 9.67 -13.55 -21.95
CA ALA A 108 9.81 -15.00 -21.98
C ALA A 108 9.44 -15.69 -20.66
N VAL A 109 9.40 -14.96 -19.54
CA VAL A 109 9.26 -15.51 -18.19
C VAL A 109 7.92 -16.24 -18.01
N ARG A 110 7.95 -17.50 -17.59
CA ARG A 110 6.78 -18.35 -17.34
C ARG A 110 6.70 -18.89 -15.92
N SER A 111 7.81 -18.90 -15.17
CA SER A 111 7.84 -19.43 -13.82
C SER A 111 9.00 -18.87 -13.00
N GLY A 112 8.87 -18.94 -11.67
CA GLY A 112 9.89 -18.48 -10.73
C GLY A 112 9.35 -18.36 -9.31
N HIS A 113 10.27 -18.44 -8.36
CA HIS A 113 10.06 -18.11 -6.96
C HIS A 113 10.96 -16.93 -6.57
N ILE A 114 10.40 -15.99 -5.81
CA ILE A 114 11.10 -14.79 -5.35
C ILE A 114 11.12 -14.82 -3.83
N ALA A 115 12.30 -14.98 -3.24
CA ALA A 115 12.51 -14.98 -1.80
C ALA A 115 13.25 -13.71 -1.40
N ILE A 116 12.58 -12.80 -0.69
CA ILE A 116 13.18 -11.57 -0.18
C ILE A 116 13.08 -11.60 1.34
N ASP A 117 14.20 -11.48 2.03
CA ASP A 117 14.26 -11.34 3.49
C ASP A 117 15.22 -10.21 3.87
N ALA A 118 14.74 -9.28 4.70
CA ALA A 118 15.51 -8.13 5.17
C ALA A 118 16.08 -7.26 4.02
N LEU A 119 15.20 -6.81 3.12
CA LEU A 119 15.55 -5.79 2.12
C LEU A 119 15.34 -4.38 2.71
N THR A 120 16.33 -3.50 2.57
CA THR A 120 16.20 -2.08 2.88
C THR A 120 16.41 -1.25 1.62
N VAL A 121 15.37 -0.56 1.15
CA VAL A 121 15.49 0.45 0.07
C VAL A 121 15.61 1.82 0.74
N THR A 122 16.83 2.35 0.84
CA THR A 122 17.10 3.59 1.59
C THR A 122 16.59 4.83 0.88
N ALA A 123 16.70 4.88 -0.45
CA ALA A 123 16.19 5.93 -1.30
C ALA A 123 15.95 5.40 -2.72
N ALA A 124 14.91 5.91 -3.38
CA ALA A 124 14.62 5.65 -4.78
C ALA A 124 13.67 6.75 -5.31
N ASP A 125 13.77 7.06 -6.61
CA ASP A 125 12.83 7.93 -7.30
C ASP A 125 12.23 7.22 -8.52
N VAL A 126 11.02 6.70 -8.31
CA VAL A 126 10.29 5.92 -9.31
C VAL A 126 9.20 6.72 -10.00
N ARG A 127 9.13 8.05 -9.79
CA ARG A 127 8.15 8.92 -10.47
C ARG A 127 8.31 8.90 -11.99
N GLY A 128 9.54 8.68 -12.46
CA GLY A 128 9.85 8.51 -13.88
C GLY A 128 9.41 7.18 -14.50
N ARG A 129 8.92 6.21 -13.71
CA ARG A 129 8.38 4.94 -14.23
C ARG A 129 6.99 5.19 -14.79
N THR A 130 6.88 5.17 -16.12
CA THR A 130 5.62 5.43 -16.86
C THR A 130 4.77 4.20 -17.07
N ASP A 131 5.37 3.01 -16.91
CA ASP A 131 4.64 1.75 -16.98
C ASP A 131 3.96 1.48 -15.64
N ARG A 132 2.65 1.64 -15.59
CA ARG A 132 1.85 1.64 -14.37
C ARG A 132 0.58 0.82 -14.58
N PRO A 133 0.12 0.04 -13.58
CA PRO A 133 -1.21 -0.55 -13.63
C PRO A 133 -2.26 0.57 -13.61
N ARG A 134 -3.38 0.32 -14.29
CA ARG A 134 -4.57 1.17 -14.31
C ARG A 134 -5.70 0.46 -13.58
N GLY A 135 -6.51 1.23 -12.88
CA GLY A 135 -7.68 0.72 -12.19
C GLY A 135 -8.47 1.83 -11.53
N PHE A 136 -9.79 1.66 -11.42
CA PHE A 136 -10.65 2.56 -10.64
C PHE A 136 -10.51 4.06 -10.98
N GLY A 137 -10.19 4.37 -12.24
CA GLY A 137 -10.03 5.73 -12.75
C GLY A 137 -8.66 6.36 -12.52
N VAL A 138 -7.66 5.60 -12.04
CA VAL A 138 -6.30 6.08 -11.74
C VAL A 138 -5.22 5.13 -12.26
N GLU A 139 -4.00 5.64 -12.40
CA GLU A 139 -2.76 4.87 -12.52
C GLU A 139 -2.08 4.79 -11.13
N ALA A 140 -1.50 3.65 -10.79
CA ALA A 140 -0.70 3.51 -9.56
C ALA A 140 0.81 3.57 -9.86
N MET A 141 1.54 4.44 -9.15
CA MET A 141 3.00 4.50 -9.24
C MET A 141 3.64 3.20 -8.74
N GLN A 142 4.74 2.79 -9.38
CA GLN A 142 5.56 1.68 -8.91
C GLN A 142 6.21 1.98 -7.55
N GLY A 143 6.74 0.93 -6.91
CA GLY A 143 7.39 1.02 -5.61
C GLY A 143 8.92 1.04 -5.67
N GLY A 144 9.55 1.52 -4.60
CA GLY A 144 10.98 1.30 -4.32
C GLY A 144 11.33 -0.19 -4.33
N LEU A 145 10.45 -1.04 -3.79
CA LEU A 145 10.37 -2.47 -4.13
C LEU A 145 9.17 -2.69 -5.08
N THR A 146 9.42 -3.29 -6.24
CA THR A 146 8.39 -3.71 -7.20
C THR A 146 8.57 -5.19 -7.56
N VAL A 147 7.59 -6.02 -7.21
CA VAL A 147 7.47 -7.41 -7.67
C VAL A 147 6.20 -7.56 -8.48
N TRP A 148 6.32 -7.79 -9.79
CA TRP A 148 5.17 -7.68 -10.67
C TRP A 148 5.16 -8.76 -11.75
N ASN A 149 4.16 -9.63 -11.75
CA ASN A 149 3.91 -10.54 -12.87
C ASN A 149 3.06 -9.86 -13.94
N ARG A 150 3.68 -9.42 -15.05
CA ARG A 150 3.00 -8.74 -16.16
C ARG A 150 2.68 -9.65 -17.33
N GLN A 151 2.73 -10.96 -17.14
CA GLN A 151 2.41 -11.87 -18.23
C GLN A 151 0.93 -11.74 -18.59
N PRO A 152 0.57 -11.54 -19.87
CA PRO A 152 -0.83 -11.54 -20.29
C PRO A 152 -1.45 -12.95 -20.25
N ASP A 153 -0.60 -13.98 -20.21
CA ASP A 153 -1.00 -15.37 -20.13
C ASP A 153 -1.41 -15.73 -18.69
N ALA A 154 -2.67 -16.11 -18.51
CA ALA A 154 -3.25 -16.47 -17.21
C ALA A 154 -2.67 -17.77 -16.62
N ASP A 155 -2.04 -18.62 -17.43
CA ASP A 155 -1.39 -19.84 -16.97
C ASP A 155 -0.01 -19.56 -16.33
N VAL A 156 0.50 -18.32 -16.43
CA VAL A 156 1.77 -17.94 -15.80
C VAL A 156 1.54 -17.53 -14.35
N GLU A 157 1.95 -18.40 -13.43
CA GLU A 157 2.01 -18.11 -12.00
C GLU A 157 3.47 -17.93 -11.55
N LEU A 158 3.71 -16.85 -10.82
CA LEU A 158 4.93 -16.66 -10.02
C LEU A 158 4.58 -16.74 -8.54
N THR A 159 5.55 -17.18 -7.74
CA THR A 159 5.40 -17.25 -6.29
C THR A 159 6.40 -16.34 -5.60
N ALA A 160 6.05 -15.83 -4.43
CA ALA A 160 6.96 -15.05 -3.61
C ALA A 160 6.76 -15.23 -2.10
N GLU A 161 7.84 -15.07 -1.37
CA GLU A 161 7.88 -14.83 0.08
C GLU A 161 8.72 -13.58 0.33
N ILE A 162 8.12 -12.56 0.94
CA ILE A 162 8.72 -11.23 1.09
C ILE A 162 8.61 -10.84 2.56
N THR A 163 9.73 -10.82 3.27
CA THR A 163 9.78 -10.56 4.69
C THR A 163 10.73 -9.43 5.04
N ASN A 164 10.38 -8.67 6.09
CA ASN A 164 11.23 -7.68 6.74
C ASN A 164 11.70 -6.56 5.78
N VAL A 165 10.83 -6.12 4.86
CA VAL A 165 11.16 -5.06 3.91
C VAL A 165 10.99 -3.68 4.55
N THR A 166 12.02 -2.83 4.45
CA THR A 166 11.98 -1.43 4.87
C THR A 166 12.18 -0.53 3.66
N VAL A 167 11.39 0.54 3.54
CA VAL A 167 11.44 1.44 2.37
C VAL A 167 11.39 2.91 2.79
N GLY A 168 12.45 3.64 2.46
CA GLY A 168 12.61 5.05 2.81
C GLY A 168 12.77 5.28 4.31
N SER A 169 12.86 6.55 4.67
CA SER A 169 12.86 7.03 6.05
C SER A 169 12.11 8.34 6.15
N GLU A 170 11.80 8.81 7.36
CA GLU A 170 11.18 10.13 7.56
C GLU A 170 12.00 11.26 6.91
N GLN A 171 13.34 11.18 6.96
CA GLN A 171 14.24 12.19 6.40
C GLN A 171 14.47 12.02 4.89
N SER A 172 14.27 10.81 4.36
CA SER A 172 14.49 10.47 2.96
C SER A 172 13.41 9.50 2.49
N PRO A 173 12.16 9.97 2.29
CA PRO A 173 11.08 9.14 1.78
C PRO A 173 11.36 8.72 0.33
N VAL A 174 10.94 7.51 -0.04
CA VAL A 174 10.99 7.09 -1.45
C VAL A 174 10.03 7.94 -2.27
N ARG A 175 10.49 8.42 -3.44
CA ARG A 175 9.67 9.23 -4.35
C ARG A 175 8.87 8.33 -5.28
N GLY A 176 7.56 8.24 -5.06
CA GLY A 176 6.67 7.23 -5.67
C GLY A 176 6.06 6.33 -4.59
N SER A 177 5.80 5.06 -4.91
CA SER A 177 5.28 4.12 -3.92
C SER A 177 6.40 3.41 -3.13
N GLY A 178 6.05 2.75 -2.04
CA GLY A 178 7.00 2.04 -1.17
C GLY A 178 7.21 0.61 -1.63
N VAL A 179 6.30 -0.27 -1.22
CA VAL A 179 6.24 -1.68 -1.63
C VAL A 179 5.09 -1.88 -2.61
N PHE A 180 5.39 -2.49 -3.76
CA PHE A 180 4.42 -2.78 -4.80
C PHE A 180 4.51 -4.26 -5.15
N VAL A 181 3.40 -4.99 -4.98
CA VAL A 181 3.23 -6.36 -5.46
C VAL A 181 2.01 -6.44 -6.37
N GLY A 182 2.10 -7.16 -7.49
CA GLY A 182 1.01 -7.21 -8.47
C GLY A 182 1.10 -8.39 -9.43
N GLY A 183 -0.03 -8.72 -10.04
CA GLY A 183 -0.10 -9.54 -11.24
C GLY A 183 -0.58 -8.72 -12.45
N HIS A 184 -1.07 -9.41 -13.47
CA HIS A 184 -1.60 -8.77 -14.67
C HIS A 184 -3.04 -8.30 -14.42
N GLY A 185 -3.31 -7.03 -14.70
CA GLY A 185 -4.61 -6.40 -14.53
C GLY A 185 -5.11 -5.73 -15.81
N THR A 186 -6.43 -5.58 -15.92
CA THR A 186 -7.12 -4.73 -16.91
C THR A 186 -7.19 -3.28 -16.45
N ASP A 187 -7.50 -2.37 -17.36
CA ASP A 187 -7.61 -0.92 -17.07
C ASP A 187 -8.70 -0.54 -16.05
N ASP A 188 -9.65 -1.44 -15.79
CA ASP A 188 -10.67 -1.29 -14.75
C ASP A 188 -10.22 -1.80 -13.36
N GLY A 189 -8.98 -2.29 -13.24
CA GLY A 189 -8.41 -2.74 -11.97
C GLY A 189 -8.77 -4.18 -11.60
N LYS A 190 -9.12 -5.02 -12.57
CA LYS A 190 -9.42 -6.45 -12.35
C LYS A 190 -8.30 -7.35 -12.86
N ALA A 191 -8.11 -8.52 -12.25
CA ALA A 191 -7.13 -9.49 -12.70
C ALA A 191 -7.48 -10.03 -14.09
N SER A 192 -6.50 -10.19 -14.97
CA SER A 192 -6.75 -10.57 -16.38
C SER A 192 -5.66 -11.41 -17.06
N GLY A 193 -4.65 -11.84 -16.32
CA GLY A 193 -3.53 -12.62 -16.85
C GLY A 193 -2.72 -13.27 -15.75
N GLY A 194 -1.39 -13.26 -15.90
CA GLY A 194 -0.45 -13.89 -15.01
C GLY A 194 -0.61 -13.45 -13.56
N THR A 195 -0.51 -14.42 -12.65
CA THR A 195 -0.76 -14.24 -11.22
C THR A 195 0.55 -14.15 -10.45
N LEU A 196 0.61 -13.28 -9.44
CA LEU A 196 1.66 -13.31 -8.42
C LEU A 196 1.04 -13.84 -7.11
N ARG A 197 1.45 -15.03 -6.68
CA ARG A 197 1.02 -15.63 -5.42
C ARG A 197 2.06 -15.35 -4.33
N VAL A 198 1.66 -14.67 -3.27
CA VAL A 198 2.54 -14.29 -2.16
C VAL A 198 2.03 -14.95 -0.88
N THR A 199 2.84 -15.81 -0.27
CA THR A 199 2.44 -16.45 1.00
C THR A 199 2.49 -15.44 2.14
N THR A 200 3.58 -14.68 2.20
CA THR A 200 3.80 -13.69 3.27
C THR A 200 4.42 -12.44 2.66
N LEU A 201 3.85 -11.29 3.02
CA LEU A 201 4.42 -9.96 2.78
C LEU A 201 4.56 -9.23 4.13
N THR A 202 5.78 -9.06 4.63
CA THR A 202 6.02 -8.23 5.83
C THR A 202 6.91 -7.03 5.57
N THR A 203 6.59 -5.93 6.26
CA THR A 203 7.35 -4.68 6.18
C THR A 203 7.74 -4.17 7.56
N GLY A 204 8.91 -3.55 7.64
CA GLY A 204 9.32 -2.67 8.74
C GLY A 204 8.71 -1.29 8.54
N GLU A 205 9.53 -0.25 8.63
CA GLU A 205 9.09 1.12 8.37
C GLU A 205 8.97 1.40 6.86
N VAL A 206 7.97 2.19 6.49
CA VAL A 206 7.74 2.61 5.09
C VAL A 206 7.40 4.09 5.06
N TYR A 207 8.20 4.87 4.32
CA TYR A 207 8.04 6.30 4.13
C TYR A 207 8.08 6.65 2.64
N THR A 208 7.00 7.28 2.16
CA THR A 208 6.87 7.62 0.74
C THR A 208 6.35 9.05 0.53
N ASP A 209 6.73 9.62 -0.62
CA ASP A 209 6.16 10.84 -1.17
C ASP A 209 6.00 10.68 -2.68
N GLY A 210 4.77 10.46 -3.14
CA GLY A 210 4.45 10.27 -4.55
C GLY A 210 4.92 11.42 -5.45
N GLY A 211 5.06 12.63 -4.91
CA GLY A 211 5.37 13.83 -5.71
C GLY A 211 4.34 14.11 -6.80
N ILE A 212 3.09 13.70 -6.56
CA ILE A 212 1.95 13.96 -7.43
C ILE A 212 1.61 15.45 -7.33
N ALA A 213 1.42 16.09 -8.48
CA ALA A 213 1.13 17.52 -8.54
C ALA A 213 -0.30 17.83 -8.08
N ASP A 214 -0.47 19.02 -7.50
CA ASP A 214 -1.77 19.52 -7.06
C ASP A 214 -2.83 19.46 -8.17
N GLY A 215 -4.01 18.95 -7.83
CA GLY A 215 -5.13 18.78 -8.76
C GLY A 215 -5.02 17.61 -9.75
N ALA A 216 -3.92 16.86 -9.80
CA ALA A 216 -3.89 15.59 -10.54
C ALA A 216 -4.90 14.62 -9.94
N ALA A 217 -5.74 14.01 -10.79
CA ALA A 217 -6.86 13.17 -10.36
C ALA A 217 -6.71 11.72 -10.85
N ASP A 218 -5.83 11.46 -11.81
CA ASP A 218 -5.64 10.20 -12.52
C ASP A 218 -4.41 9.41 -12.06
N LEU A 219 -3.76 9.84 -10.97
CA LEU A 219 -2.53 9.24 -10.48
C LEU A 219 -2.55 9.12 -8.96
N VAL A 220 -2.16 7.95 -8.47
CA VAL A 220 -2.00 7.63 -7.05
C VAL A 220 -0.62 7.04 -6.79
N SER A 221 -0.13 7.21 -5.57
CA SER A 221 1.02 6.46 -5.05
C SER A 221 0.65 5.86 -3.70
N GLY A 222 1.55 5.12 -3.05
CA GLY A 222 1.24 4.60 -1.74
C GLY A 222 2.36 3.89 -1.00
N GLY A 223 2.13 3.66 0.29
CA GLY A 223 3.09 2.99 1.17
C GLY A 223 3.24 1.52 0.78
N VAL A 224 2.14 0.76 0.85
CA VAL A 224 2.09 -0.64 0.43
C VAL A 224 0.90 -0.88 -0.50
N PHE A 225 1.21 -1.33 -1.72
CA PHE A 225 0.25 -1.69 -2.76
C PHE A 225 0.22 -3.19 -2.98
N VAL A 226 -0.99 -3.76 -2.91
CA VAL A 226 -1.30 -5.06 -3.49
C VAL A 226 -2.22 -4.82 -4.69
N ILE A 227 -1.66 -4.89 -5.90
CA ILE A 227 -2.38 -4.59 -7.14
C ILE A 227 -3.06 -5.84 -7.71
N SER A 228 -4.06 -5.62 -8.56
CA SER A 228 -4.79 -6.64 -9.32
C SER A 228 -3.88 -7.75 -9.86
N GLY A 229 -4.37 -9.00 -9.80
CA GLY A 229 -3.62 -10.19 -10.19
C GLY A 229 -2.60 -10.68 -9.15
N ALA A 230 -2.43 -9.98 -8.03
CA ALA A 230 -1.78 -10.55 -6.85
C ALA A 230 -2.80 -11.31 -5.97
N ILE A 231 -2.36 -12.44 -5.42
CA ILE A 231 -3.06 -13.20 -4.39
C ILE A 231 -2.10 -13.32 -3.20
N VAL A 232 -2.47 -12.73 -2.06
CA VAL A 232 -1.61 -12.66 -0.87
C VAL A 232 -2.28 -13.31 0.34
N ASP A 233 -1.65 -14.32 0.94
CA ASP A 233 -2.24 -14.99 2.11
C ASP A 233 -2.15 -14.10 3.37
N GLN A 234 -1.00 -13.47 3.60
CA GLN A 234 -0.81 -12.59 4.75
C GLN A 234 0.04 -11.37 4.41
N VAL A 235 -0.50 -10.18 4.70
CA VAL A 235 0.25 -8.93 4.75
C VAL A 235 0.40 -8.50 6.21
N THR A 236 1.61 -8.16 6.63
CA THR A 236 1.87 -7.63 7.98
C THR A 236 2.82 -6.44 7.95
N ASN A 237 2.33 -5.26 8.32
CA ASN A 237 3.17 -4.08 8.56
C ASN A 237 3.58 -4.06 10.03
N HIS A 238 4.83 -4.45 10.31
CA HIS A 238 5.40 -4.44 11.66
C HIS A 238 5.83 -3.03 12.08
N GLY A 239 6.31 -2.21 11.14
CA GLY A 239 6.66 -0.81 11.35
C GLY A 239 5.56 0.16 10.89
N PRO A 240 5.73 1.46 11.17
CA PRO A 240 4.80 2.48 10.71
C PRO A 240 4.84 2.63 9.19
N VAL A 241 3.70 2.99 8.60
CA VAL A 241 3.61 3.35 7.18
C VAL A 241 3.14 4.78 7.08
N THR A 242 3.95 5.64 6.48
CA THR A 242 3.69 7.08 6.38
C THR A 242 3.77 7.55 4.94
N THR A 243 2.74 8.26 4.48
CA THR A 243 2.73 8.90 3.17
C THR A 243 2.66 10.42 3.26
N LEU A 244 3.39 11.09 2.37
CA LEU A 244 3.62 12.54 2.43
C LEU A 244 3.12 13.29 1.18
N GLY A 245 2.82 12.61 0.07
CA GLY A 245 2.39 13.22 -1.19
C GLY A 245 0.87 13.22 -1.39
N GLN A 246 0.40 14.08 -2.30
CA GLN A 246 -1.01 14.12 -2.69
C GLN A 246 -1.46 12.80 -3.32
N ASN A 247 -2.70 12.36 -3.03
CA ASN A 247 -3.25 11.09 -3.51
C ASN A 247 -2.38 9.89 -3.14
N ASP A 248 -1.58 10.01 -2.07
CA ASP A 248 -0.81 8.89 -1.56
C ASP A 248 -1.66 8.07 -0.58
N MET A 249 -2.02 6.88 -1.01
CA MET A 249 -2.71 5.88 -0.20
C MET A 249 -1.71 5.21 0.74
N VAL A 250 -2.00 5.10 2.03
CA VAL A 250 -1.04 4.48 2.95
C VAL A 250 -0.98 2.99 2.69
N LEU A 251 -2.13 2.32 2.71
CA LEU A 251 -2.31 0.92 2.34
C LEU A 251 -3.45 0.82 1.30
N ASP A 252 -3.18 0.19 0.16
CA ASP A 252 -4.15 0.13 -0.94
C ASP A 252 -4.20 -1.27 -1.56
N ASN A 253 -5.40 -1.85 -1.58
CA ASN A 253 -5.67 -3.21 -2.01
C ASN A 253 -6.57 -3.28 -3.25
N TRP A 254 -5.98 -3.65 -4.39
CA TRP A 254 -6.68 -4.01 -5.63
C TRP A 254 -6.57 -5.51 -5.95
N GLY A 255 -5.78 -6.27 -5.19
CA GLY A 255 -5.63 -7.73 -5.32
C GLY A 255 -6.35 -8.51 -4.22
N ASP A 256 -6.25 -9.83 -4.26
CA ASP A 256 -6.96 -10.70 -3.33
C ASP A 256 -6.08 -10.99 -2.11
N VAL A 257 -6.51 -10.52 -0.92
CA VAL A 257 -5.70 -10.61 0.30
C VAL A 257 -6.47 -11.40 1.36
N ARG A 258 -5.96 -12.55 1.81
CA ARG A 258 -6.66 -13.25 2.88
C ARG A 258 -6.59 -12.49 4.21
N SER A 259 -5.45 -11.98 4.63
CA SER A 259 -5.36 -11.21 5.88
C SER A 259 -4.38 -10.05 5.78
N TRP A 260 -4.77 -8.88 6.29
CA TRP A 260 -3.89 -7.72 6.38
C TRP A 260 -3.86 -7.20 7.82
N THR A 261 -2.67 -7.17 8.42
CA THR A 261 -2.46 -6.61 9.75
C THR A 261 -1.46 -5.45 9.72
N ALA A 262 -1.79 -4.34 10.36
CA ALA A 262 -0.83 -3.27 10.65
C ALA A 262 -0.67 -3.12 12.17
N GLU A 263 0.56 -3.21 12.67
CA GLU A 263 0.86 -3.26 14.11
C GLU A 263 1.19 -1.89 14.70
N GLN A 264 1.70 -0.99 13.85
CA GLN A 264 2.08 0.37 14.18
C GLN A 264 1.19 1.38 13.43
N PRO A 265 1.22 2.67 13.83
CA PRO A 265 0.36 3.68 13.22
C PRO A 265 0.56 3.77 11.71
N ILE A 266 -0.55 4.02 11.00
CA ILE A 266 -0.53 4.38 9.59
C ILE A 266 -0.96 5.83 9.43
N THR A 267 -0.18 6.62 8.70
CA THR A 267 -0.36 8.07 8.64
C THR A 267 -0.29 8.60 7.23
N SER A 268 -1.26 9.43 6.85
CA SER A 268 -1.18 10.25 5.63
C SER A 268 -1.19 11.73 5.99
N HIS A 269 -0.22 12.49 5.46
CA HIS A 269 -0.12 13.92 5.72
C HIS A 269 -0.77 14.81 4.65
N SER A 270 -1.11 14.26 3.49
CA SER A 270 -1.36 15.05 2.29
C SER A 270 -2.79 14.95 1.75
N PRO A 271 -3.20 15.90 0.89
CA PRO A 271 -4.55 15.96 0.35
C PRO A 271 -4.97 14.64 -0.34
N SER A 272 -6.22 14.26 -0.14
CA SER A 272 -6.84 13.06 -0.69
C SER A 272 -6.12 11.73 -0.39
N GLY A 273 -5.20 11.71 0.58
CA GLY A 273 -4.60 10.47 1.07
C GLY A 273 -5.62 9.63 1.84
N ILE A 274 -5.49 8.31 1.76
CA ILE A 274 -6.38 7.37 2.46
C ILE A 274 -5.54 6.42 3.32
N GLY A 275 -5.92 6.20 4.58
CA GLY A 275 -5.25 5.26 5.47
C GLY A 275 -5.31 3.83 4.93
N PHE A 276 -6.51 3.31 4.72
CA PHE A 276 -6.70 2.03 4.03
C PHE A 276 -7.83 2.11 3.01
N VAL A 277 -7.58 1.64 1.79
CA VAL A 277 -8.60 1.57 0.74
C VAL A 277 -8.65 0.18 0.12
N ASN A 278 -9.87 -0.33 -0.09
CA ASN A 278 -10.11 -1.65 -0.65
C ASN A 278 -10.95 -1.62 -1.93
N PHE A 279 -10.50 -2.39 -2.91
CA PHE A 279 -11.15 -2.57 -4.20
C PHE A 279 -11.31 -4.05 -4.65
N SER A 280 -10.76 -5.02 -3.92
CA SER A 280 -10.91 -6.45 -4.21
C SER A 280 -11.17 -7.26 -2.94
N ASP A 281 -11.09 -8.58 -3.00
CA ASP A 281 -11.46 -9.41 -1.87
C ASP A 281 -10.40 -9.39 -0.77
N ILE A 282 -10.83 -9.07 0.44
CA ILE A 282 -10.04 -9.23 1.65
C ILE A 282 -10.85 -9.97 2.70
N ARG A 283 -10.27 -10.96 3.40
CA ARG A 283 -11.03 -11.64 4.46
C ARG A 283 -11.07 -10.81 5.73
N THR A 284 -9.89 -10.49 6.27
CA THR A 284 -9.75 -9.79 7.55
C THR A 284 -8.75 -8.66 7.44
N LEU A 285 -9.16 -7.48 7.89
CA LEU A 285 -8.32 -6.31 8.07
C LEU A 285 -8.22 -5.98 9.56
N GLU A 286 -7.00 -5.90 10.09
CA GLU A 286 -6.76 -5.46 11.47
C GLU A 286 -5.67 -4.38 11.53
N ILE A 287 -6.01 -3.19 12.00
CA ILE A 287 -5.06 -2.13 12.30
C ILE A 287 -5.02 -1.93 13.82
N LYS A 288 -3.90 -2.32 14.45
CA LYS A 288 -3.74 -2.39 15.91
C LYS A 288 -3.33 -1.07 16.55
N ALA A 289 -3.03 -0.06 15.74
CA ALA A 289 -2.62 1.27 16.16
C ALA A 289 -3.46 2.35 15.42
N PRO A 290 -3.32 3.65 15.75
CA PRO A 290 -4.14 4.68 15.14
C PRO A 290 -3.95 4.79 13.62
N VAL A 291 -5.07 4.96 12.92
CA VAL A 291 -5.10 5.49 11.55
C VAL A 291 -5.23 7.00 11.62
N ARG A 292 -4.29 7.75 11.02
CA ARG A 292 -4.32 9.22 11.01
C ARG A 292 -4.22 9.77 9.61
N THR A 293 -5.16 10.64 9.23
CA THR A 293 -5.07 11.34 7.94
C THR A 293 -5.33 12.83 8.08
N HIS A 294 -4.44 13.66 7.52
CA HIS A 294 -4.39 15.09 7.82
C HIS A 294 -4.76 16.04 6.66
N GLY A 295 -4.79 15.53 5.43
CA GLY A 295 -5.01 16.36 4.24
C GLY A 295 -6.48 16.65 3.95
N LYS A 296 -6.74 17.73 3.20
CA LYS A 296 -8.08 18.00 2.66
C LYS A 296 -8.59 16.80 1.87
N GLY A 297 -9.85 16.42 2.09
CA GLY A 297 -10.46 15.28 1.43
C GLY A 297 -9.88 13.92 1.80
N ALA A 298 -8.98 13.85 2.80
CA ALA A 298 -8.34 12.62 3.23
C ALA A 298 -9.28 11.70 4.00
N ARG A 299 -8.98 10.41 4.04
CA ARG A 299 -9.89 9.41 4.59
C ARG A 299 -9.20 8.37 5.45
N GLY A 300 -9.87 7.90 6.49
CA GLY A 300 -9.34 6.83 7.35
C GLY A 300 -9.42 5.49 6.65
N PHE A 301 -10.64 5.06 6.31
CA PHE A 301 -10.90 3.75 5.72
C PHE A 301 -12.01 3.80 4.65
N ASN A 302 -11.75 3.15 3.52
CA ASN A 302 -12.69 3.02 2.41
C ASN A 302 -12.87 1.57 1.98
N LEU A 303 -14.13 1.13 1.91
CA LEU A 303 -14.53 -0.12 1.23
C LEU A 303 -15.31 0.23 -0.03
N TYR A 304 -14.62 0.33 -1.16
CA TYR A 304 -15.19 0.80 -2.42
C TYR A 304 -15.67 -0.30 -3.35
N ASP A 305 -14.98 -1.43 -3.33
CA ASP A 305 -15.30 -2.62 -4.12
C ASP A 305 -14.77 -3.89 -3.45
N GLY A 306 -15.09 -5.05 -4.01
CA GLY A 306 -14.75 -6.35 -3.44
C GLY A 306 -15.58 -6.71 -2.20
N SER A 307 -15.10 -7.71 -1.46
CA SER A 307 -15.68 -8.15 -0.19
C SER A 307 -14.71 -7.97 0.98
N LEU A 308 -15.27 -7.77 2.17
CA LEU A 308 -14.54 -7.75 3.45
C LEU A 308 -15.39 -8.42 4.52
N GLU A 309 -14.89 -9.48 5.17
CA GLU A 309 -15.66 -10.18 6.23
C GLU A 309 -15.60 -9.41 7.56
N GLU A 310 -14.43 -8.87 7.93
CA GLU A 310 -14.24 -8.19 9.21
C GLU A 310 -13.15 -7.11 9.14
N ALA A 311 -13.50 -5.90 9.57
CA ALA A 311 -12.57 -4.78 9.70
C ALA A 311 -12.42 -4.37 11.17
N ILE A 312 -11.18 -4.35 11.68
CA ILE A 312 -10.87 -4.05 13.08
C ILE A 312 -9.83 -2.93 13.14
N PHE A 313 -10.15 -1.83 13.82
CA PHE A 313 -9.25 -0.70 14.01
C PHE A 313 -9.07 -0.41 15.49
N GLU A 314 -7.89 0.07 15.88
CA GLU A 314 -7.68 0.60 17.22
C GLU A 314 -8.38 1.96 17.38
N SER A 315 -8.08 2.92 16.51
CA SER A 315 -8.76 4.20 16.39
C SER A 315 -8.61 4.76 14.98
N ILE A 316 -9.51 5.65 14.58
CA ILE A 316 -9.41 6.39 13.31
C ILE A 316 -9.59 7.87 13.60
N GLU A 317 -8.61 8.67 13.20
CA GLU A 317 -8.58 10.12 13.35
C GLU A 317 -8.38 10.75 11.96
N THR A 318 -9.31 11.59 11.53
CA THR A 318 -9.21 12.29 10.24
C THR A 318 -9.37 13.79 10.43
N TYR A 319 -8.60 14.57 9.69
CA TYR A 319 -8.52 16.02 9.84
C TYR A 319 -8.66 16.73 8.49
N ALA A 320 -8.94 18.03 8.57
CA ALA A 320 -9.15 18.95 7.46
C ALA A 320 -10.48 18.79 6.72
N ASP A 321 -10.77 19.76 5.86
CA ASP A 321 -12.06 19.89 5.18
C ASP A 321 -12.32 18.75 4.19
N GLY A 322 -13.57 18.27 4.15
CA GLY A 322 -14.00 17.16 3.31
C GLY A 322 -13.43 15.80 3.70
N SER A 323 -12.82 15.69 4.88
CA SER A 323 -12.24 14.44 5.38
C SER A 323 -13.30 13.43 5.83
N ILE A 324 -13.03 12.15 5.65
CA ILE A 324 -13.99 11.09 6.00
C ILE A 324 -13.33 10.02 6.86
N GLY A 325 -13.86 9.77 8.06
CA GLY A 325 -13.34 8.71 8.93
C GLY A 325 -13.46 7.32 8.28
N VAL A 326 -14.69 6.88 8.04
CA VAL A 326 -15.00 5.61 7.37
C VAL A 326 -16.04 5.84 6.27
N GLN A 327 -15.81 5.28 5.08
CA GLN A 327 -16.80 5.24 4.01
C GLN A 327 -16.98 3.85 3.41
N LEU A 328 -18.21 3.34 3.48
CA LEU A 328 -18.57 2.00 2.99
C LEU A 328 -19.51 2.11 1.79
N SER A 329 -19.14 1.47 0.68
CA SER A 329 -19.95 1.36 -0.55
C SER A 329 -20.25 -0.09 -0.95
N ARG A 330 -19.78 -1.05 -0.14
CA ARG A 330 -20.07 -2.48 -0.25
C ARG A 330 -20.48 -3.02 1.11
N PRO A 331 -21.20 -4.16 1.15
CA PRO A 331 -21.60 -4.76 2.41
C PRO A 331 -20.39 -5.14 3.27
N LEU A 332 -20.51 -4.97 4.58
CA LEU A 332 -19.51 -5.35 5.57
C LEU A 332 -20.19 -6.05 6.75
N PRO A 333 -19.93 -7.34 7.01
CA PRO A 333 -20.55 -8.02 8.14
C PRO A 333 -20.18 -7.38 9.49
N ARG A 334 -18.90 -7.06 9.71
CA ARG A 334 -18.49 -6.45 10.99
C ARG A 334 -17.45 -5.35 10.82
N LEU A 335 -17.77 -4.19 11.40
CA LEU A 335 -16.83 -3.10 11.67
C LEU A 335 -16.62 -2.95 13.17
N THR A 336 -15.38 -3.09 13.63
CA THR A 336 -14.98 -2.85 15.03
C THR A 336 -13.94 -1.74 15.11
N ILE A 337 -14.20 -0.72 15.92
CA ILE A 337 -13.24 0.31 16.29
C ILE A 337 -13.08 0.28 17.80
N ARG A 338 -11.90 -0.08 18.30
CA ARG A 338 -11.70 -0.37 19.74
C ARG A 338 -11.83 0.88 20.61
N LYS A 339 -11.43 2.03 20.08
CA LYS A 339 -11.51 3.36 20.72
C LYS A 339 -12.46 4.23 19.89
N ASP A 340 -12.00 5.43 19.51
CA ASP A 340 -12.81 6.44 18.87
C ASP A 340 -12.70 6.43 17.34
N LEU A 341 -13.77 6.88 16.69
CA LEU A 341 -13.83 7.29 15.30
C LEU A 341 -14.09 8.80 15.27
N THR A 342 -13.07 9.57 14.88
CA THR A 342 -13.14 11.04 14.94
C THR A 342 -12.79 11.69 13.61
N THR A 343 -13.52 12.75 13.29
CA THR A 343 -13.28 13.58 12.12
C THR A 343 -13.36 15.05 12.48
N GLN A 344 -12.34 15.83 12.10
CA GLN A 344 -12.29 17.27 12.31
C GLN A 344 -12.14 18.03 10.98
N GLY A 345 -13.11 18.86 10.63
CA GLY A 345 -13.08 19.67 9.42
C GLY A 345 -14.45 20.18 8.98
N GLY A 346 -14.49 20.96 7.91
CA GLY A 346 -15.72 21.42 7.26
C GLY A 346 -15.91 20.83 5.86
N GLU A 347 -16.40 21.65 4.94
CA GLU A 347 -16.58 21.28 3.53
C GLU A 347 -15.30 21.53 2.70
N GLY A 348 -14.89 20.56 1.91
CA GLY A 348 -13.66 20.61 1.13
C GLY A 348 -13.66 19.70 -0.09
N THR A 349 -12.64 19.89 -0.94
CA THR A 349 -12.44 19.07 -2.14
C THR A 349 -11.77 17.74 -1.81
N SER A 350 -12.23 16.64 -2.41
CA SER A 350 -11.76 15.27 -2.21
C SER A 350 -11.75 14.49 -3.52
N LEU A 351 -10.74 13.64 -3.71
CA LEU A 351 -10.68 12.68 -4.81
C LEU A 351 -11.49 11.42 -4.48
N VAL A 352 -12.41 11.04 -5.38
CA VAL A 352 -13.22 9.81 -5.28
C VAL A 352 -13.12 9.06 -6.60
N LYS A 353 -12.46 7.90 -6.61
CA LYS A 353 -12.35 7.03 -7.81
C LYS A 353 -11.94 7.82 -9.08
N GLY A 354 -10.91 8.65 -8.97
CA GLY A 354 -10.40 9.48 -10.07
C GLY A 354 -11.15 10.79 -10.34
N VAL A 355 -12.14 11.17 -9.51
CA VAL A 355 -12.96 12.38 -9.72
C VAL A 355 -12.88 13.32 -8.51
N GLN A 356 -12.60 14.61 -8.76
CA GLN A 356 -12.62 15.65 -7.72
C GLN A 356 -14.07 16.06 -7.39
N MET A 357 -14.43 16.01 -6.12
CA MET A 357 -15.77 16.31 -5.62
C MET A 357 -15.69 17.20 -4.38
N THR A 358 -16.75 17.98 -4.11
CA THR A 358 -16.88 18.72 -2.85
C THR A 358 -17.65 17.87 -1.85
N LEU A 359 -17.06 17.61 -0.70
CA LEU A 359 -17.61 16.77 0.37
C LEU A 359 -17.52 17.50 1.71
N LYS A 360 -18.46 17.20 2.60
CA LYS A 360 -18.38 17.62 4.00
C LYS A 360 -17.58 16.60 4.80
N ALA A 361 -16.97 17.07 5.87
CA ALA A 361 -16.32 16.18 6.82
C ALA A 361 -17.38 15.29 7.50
N VAL A 362 -17.11 13.99 7.62
CA VAL A 362 -18.03 13.01 8.24
C VAL A 362 -17.24 11.89 8.91
N ALA A 363 -17.66 11.46 10.11
CA ALA A 363 -16.97 10.39 10.82
C ALA A 363 -17.30 9.01 10.22
N LEU A 364 -18.57 8.72 10.00
CA LEU A 364 -19.03 7.46 9.40
C LEU A 364 -20.01 7.73 8.25
N SER A 365 -19.71 7.23 7.06
CA SER A 365 -20.56 7.39 5.87
C SER A 365 -20.88 6.04 5.25
N ILE A 366 -22.11 5.58 5.44
CA ILE A 366 -22.65 4.38 4.79
C ILE A 366 -23.36 4.82 3.51
N LYS A 367 -22.79 4.48 2.36
CA LYS A 367 -23.39 4.77 1.05
C LYS A 367 -24.36 3.65 0.66
N SER A 368 -25.19 3.91 -0.35
CA SER A 368 -26.07 2.88 -0.91
C SER A 368 -25.26 1.67 -1.39
N GLY A 369 -25.71 0.46 -1.04
CA GLY A 369 -24.98 -0.79 -1.24
C GLY A 369 -23.97 -1.11 -0.13
N GLY A 370 -23.83 -0.23 0.87
CA GLY A 370 -22.84 -0.31 1.95
C GLY A 370 -23.34 -0.94 3.24
N ALA A 371 -24.41 -1.75 3.21
CA ALA A 371 -25.05 -2.29 4.40
C ALA A 371 -24.07 -2.97 5.38
N VAL A 372 -24.28 -2.78 6.68
CA VAL A 372 -23.42 -3.33 7.73
C VAL A 372 -24.22 -4.19 8.70
N ASP A 373 -23.81 -5.42 8.99
CA ASP A 373 -24.57 -6.23 9.95
C ASP A 373 -24.32 -5.73 11.38
N GLU A 374 -23.08 -5.40 11.72
CA GLU A 374 -22.69 -4.96 13.06
C GLU A 374 -21.61 -3.88 13.06
N ILE A 375 -21.87 -2.78 13.78
CA ILE A 375 -20.90 -1.74 14.12
C ILE A 375 -20.65 -1.73 15.62
N ARG A 376 -19.39 -1.94 16.02
CA ARG A 376 -18.93 -1.79 17.40
C ARG A 376 -17.88 -0.69 17.50
N VAL A 377 -18.11 0.30 18.36
CA VAL A 377 -17.17 1.37 18.67
C VAL A 377 -17.02 1.48 20.19
N GLY A 378 -15.82 1.19 20.71
CA GLY A 378 -15.56 1.20 22.15
C GLY A 378 -15.49 2.62 22.76
N GLY A 379 -15.21 3.62 21.92
CA GLY A 379 -15.30 5.04 22.23
C GLY A 379 -16.51 5.70 21.55
N ALA A 380 -16.34 6.94 21.11
CA ALA A 380 -17.36 7.69 20.41
C ALA A 380 -17.18 7.68 18.89
N ILE A 381 -18.28 7.91 18.16
CA ILE A 381 -18.25 8.40 16.78
C ILE A 381 -18.50 9.91 16.83
N ALA A 382 -17.50 10.73 16.47
CA ALA A 382 -17.58 12.16 16.72
C ALA A 382 -17.06 13.04 15.57
N THR A 383 -17.71 14.19 15.39
CA THR A 383 -17.22 15.26 14.52
C THR A 383 -16.98 16.58 15.23
N GLN A 384 -15.99 17.31 14.72
CA GLN A 384 -15.67 18.68 15.12
C GLN A 384 -15.54 19.56 13.88
N GLY A 385 -16.43 20.55 13.73
CA GLY A 385 -16.52 21.42 12.57
C GLY A 385 -17.96 21.90 12.38
N ASP A 386 -18.14 23.08 11.78
CA ASP A 386 -19.45 23.67 11.57
C ASP A 386 -20.13 23.09 10.31
N ASP A 387 -21.46 23.02 10.31
CA ASP A 387 -22.28 22.53 9.19
C ASP A 387 -21.96 21.09 8.74
N VAL A 388 -21.49 20.22 9.64
CA VAL A 388 -21.14 18.82 9.34
C VAL A 388 -22.07 17.81 10.03
N VAL A 389 -21.89 16.53 9.71
CA VAL A 389 -22.66 15.43 10.30
C VAL A 389 -21.72 14.33 10.79
N SER A 390 -22.01 13.73 11.95
CA SER A 390 -21.17 12.63 12.45
C SER A 390 -21.40 11.32 11.72
N VAL A 391 -22.66 10.99 11.42
CA VAL A 391 -23.01 9.76 10.70
C VAL A 391 -23.98 10.04 9.55
N GLU A 392 -23.64 9.58 8.35
CA GLU A 392 -24.54 9.52 7.18
C GLU A 392 -24.93 8.06 6.89
N LEU A 393 -26.24 7.78 6.82
CA LEU A 393 -26.78 6.45 6.54
C LEU A 393 -27.68 6.45 5.30
N ALA A 394 -27.13 5.99 4.18
CA ALA A 394 -27.89 5.73 2.95
C ALA A 394 -28.27 4.25 2.77
N ASP A 395 -27.88 3.38 3.70
CA ASP A 395 -28.20 1.96 3.73
C ASP A 395 -28.27 1.45 5.18
N SER A 396 -28.67 0.20 5.36
CA SER A 396 -28.99 -0.41 6.64
C SER A 396 -27.75 -0.72 7.50
N VAL A 397 -27.93 -0.57 8.81
CA VAL A 397 -27.01 -1.09 9.83
C VAL A 397 -27.83 -1.95 10.80
N GLY A 398 -27.47 -3.22 10.96
CA GLY A 398 -28.23 -4.20 11.75
C GLY A 398 -28.14 -3.93 13.25
N LEU A 399 -26.93 -3.96 13.80
CA LEU A 399 -26.65 -3.72 15.21
C LEU A 399 -25.68 -2.56 15.40
N TRP A 400 -26.02 -1.70 16.37
CA TRP A 400 -25.15 -0.64 16.86
C TRP A 400 -24.73 -0.93 18.31
N ASP A 401 -23.42 -0.88 18.56
CA ASP A 401 -22.84 -0.88 19.90
C ASP A 401 -21.76 0.22 19.96
N VAL A 402 -22.15 1.43 20.36
CA VAL A 402 -21.27 2.61 20.40
C VAL A 402 -21.22 3.11 21.84
N ALA A 403 -20.23 2.64 22.59
CA ALA A 403 -20.17 2.84 24.04
C ALA A 403 -20.07 4.32 24.44
N GLY A 404 -19.35 5.12 23.65
CA GLY A 404 -19.20 6.56 23.85
C GLY A 404 -20.35 7.39 23.29
N GLY A 405 -21.26 6.83 22.49
CA GLY A 405 -22.30 7.56 21.76
C GLY A 405 -21.84 8.23 20.45
N ILE A 406 -22.78 8.88 19.77
CA ILE A 406 -22.56 9.65 18.53
C ILE A 406 -22.68 11.14 18.85
N HIS A 407 -21.64 11.93 18.56
CA HIS A 407 -21.57 13.34 18.95
C HIS A 407 -21.21 14.27 17.79
N ALA A 408 -21.91 15.40 17.67
CA ALA A 408 -21.52 16.52 16.82
C ALA A 408 -21.38 17.80 17.65
N SER A 409 -20.22 18.47 17.57
CA SER A 409 -19.89 19.58 18.48
C SER A 409 -19.85 20.98 17.83
N GLY A 410 -19.83 21.06 16.49
CA GLY A 410 -19.80 22.34 15.78
C GLY A 410 -21.16 23.04 15.67
N ASP A 411 -21.14 24.29 15.20
CA ASP A 411 -22.36 25.06 14.93
C ASP A 411 -23.13 24.43 13.76
N ARG A 412 -24.46 24.27 13.92
CA ARG A 412 -25.35 23.70 12.88
C ARG A 412 -24.93 22.29 12.44
N SER A 413 -24.21 21.57 13.29
CA SER A 413 -23.77 20.21 13.02
C SER A 413 -24.69 19.19 13.68
N ASP A 414 -25.00 18.13 12.94
CA ASP A 414 -26.00 17.13 13.33
C ASP A 414 -25.33 15.80 13.69
N GLY A 415 -25.96 15.03 14.58
CA GLY A 415 -25.43 13.72 15.00
C GLY A 415 -25.54 12.68 13.87
N VAL A 416 -26.77 12.43 13.40
CA VAL A 416 -27.06 11.41 12.38
C VAL A 416 -28.00 11.95 11.31
N HIS A 417 -27.62 11.76 10.05
CA HIS A 417 -28.48 11.90 8.87
C HIS A 417 -28.75 10.52 8.26
N PHE A 418 -30.01 10.27 7.90
CA PHE A 418 -30.41 8.95 7.41
C PHE A 418 -31.51 9.01 6.34
N THR A 419 -31.55 8.04 5.42
CA THR A 419 -32.61 7.88 4.40
C THR A 419 -33.50 6.67 4.71
N SER A 420 -34.64 6.48 4.03
CA SER A 420 -35.56 5.36 4.36
C SER A 420 -34.94 3.94 4.46
N PRO A 421 -33.93 3.53 3.68
CA PRO A 421 -33.21 2.27 3.94
C PRO A 421 -32.21 2.32 5.09
N GLY A 422 -31.63 3.48 5.41
CA GLY A 422 -30.78 3.67 6.58
C GLY A 422 -31.62 4.11 7.76
N ALA A 423 -32.06 3.22 8.64
CA ALA A 423 -32.80 3.66 9.83
C ALA A 423 -31.88 4.40 10.81
N ALA A 424 -32.43 5.36 11.58
CA ALA A 424 -31.72 5.97 12.69
C ALA A 424 -31.20 4.89 13.68
N PRO A 425 -29.98 5.05 14.24
CA PRO A 425 -29.46 4.14 15.26
C PRO A 425 -30.41 4.01 16.45
N SER A 426 -30.60 2.80 16.94
CA SER A 426 -31.39 2.52 18.14
C SER A 426 -30.49 2.06 19.28
N GLY A 427 -30.80 2.46 20.51
CA GLY A 427 -30.00 2.07 21.69
C GLY A 427 -28.65 2.79 21.84
N VAL A 428 -28.36 3.78 21.00
CA VAL A 428 -27.15 4.62 21.07
C VAL A 428 -27.53 6.03 21.53
N ASP A 429 -26.72 6.63 22.40
CA ASP A 429 -26.85 8.04 22.78
C ASP A 429 -26.37 8.93 21.63
N ILE A 430 -27.24 9.82 21.15
CA ILE A 430 -26.97 10.70 20.01
C ILE A 430 -27.13 12.15 20.45
N ARG A 431 -26.04 12.92 20.36
CA ARG A 431 -26.00 14.32 20.79
C ARG A 431 -25.46 15.23 19.70
N ALA A 432 -26.05 16.41 19.61
CA ALA A 432 -25.55 17.51 18.82
C ALA A 432 -25.61 18.77 19.69
N ASP A 433 -24.48 19.43 19.92
CA ASP A 433 -24.41 20.57 20.83
C ASP A 433 -25.25 21.75 20.32
N ARG A 434 -25.21 21.97 19.01
CA ARG A 434 -25.79 23.15 18.33
C ARG A 434 -26.50 22.80 17.02
N GLY A 435 -27.01 21.56 16.93
CA GLY A 435 -27.79 21.05 15.81
C GLY A 435 -28.85 20.05 16.27
N LYS A 436 -29.21 19.10 15.40
CA LYS A 436 -30.15 18.02 15.68
C LYS A 436 -29.37 16.74 15.98
N GLY A 437 -29.77 16.02 17.03
CA GLY A 437 -29.24 14.68 17.27
C GLY A 437 -29.50 13.76 16.07
N VAL A 438 -30.74 13.76 15.57
CA VAL A 438 -31.15 12.94 14.43
C VAL A 438 -31.94 13.80 13.45
N ALA A 439 -31.63 13.69 12.16
CA ALA A 439 -32.38 14.30 11.07
C ALA A 439 -32.60 13.29 9.94
N GLU A 440 -33.81 13.24 9.41
CA GLU A 440 -34.10 12.50 8.18
C GLU A 440 -33.58 13.32 6.99
N GLY A 441 -32.71 12.70 6.20
CA GLY A 441 -32.15 13.29 4.99
C GLY A 441 -33.16 13.23 3.83
N ILE A 442 -33.18 14.27 3.00
CA ILE A 442 -33.85 14.22 1.71
C ILE A 442 -32.86 13.58 0.73
N SER A 443 -33.22 12.45 0.14
CA SER A 443 -32.40 11.69 -0.83
C SER A 443 -31.90 12.54 -1.98
#